data_AF-A0AAD8PWG6-F1
#
_entry.id   AF-A0AAD8PWG6-F1
#
_cell.length_a   1.000
_cell.length_b   1.000
_cell.length_c   1.000
_cell.angle_alpha   90.00
_cell.angle_beta   90.00
_cell.angle_gamma   90.00
#
_symmetry.space_group_name_H-M   'P 1'
#
loop_
_entity.id
_entity.type
_entity.pdbx_description
1 polymer ?
#
loop_
_entity_poly.entity_id
_entity_poly.type
_entity_poly.pdbx_seq_one_letter_code
_entity_poly.pdbx_strand_id
1 'polypeptide(L)'
;MPTLAVCGECNSVDVRTFCADKSQKCLYSLPSGTSVDISHNAPATERFRTASSPGIHHHFNSTLQTYISVFDVLWVMKTRKETKTMGQECALWFCMMSYNITVTEGRSNQTVIKIWNTTQFEASNSAHDDEYVFVDIPVDMNATSTSRYSTSRVALAALRRFIAPLIEGTYEKQYTIINFSSDWAEGMYNARFNLPSWINRFGTSLTNEVRLHGQVRDKERHQYSGQAYKIAQMIIVEWKWLLFPTGLIIISIYYLFHTIIRGARDGISVWKSDSLPMLFCRIDASILARVGDGMDVPNGLDNAVGEVKVCLLREEDGDWVFKPIESEESSSESDAN
;
A
#
# COMPACT_ATOMS: atom_id res chain seq x y z
N MET A 1 7.70 14.73 4.98
CA MET A 1 7.12 13.93 6.08
C MET A 1 8.17 13.71 7.15
N PRO A 2 7.97 14.18 8.40
CA PRO A 2 8.85 13.90 9.53
C PRO A 2 8.66 12.48 10.04
N THR A 3 9.74 11.80 10.42
CA THR A 3 9.71 10.44 10.98
C THR A 3 10.84 10.24 11.96
N LEU A 4 10.64 9.33 12.91
CA LEU A 4 11.68 8.90 13.83
C LEU A 4 12.70 8.03 13.08
N ALA A 5 13.97 8.28 13.35
CA ALA A 5 15.10 7.63 12.73
C ALA A 5 16.23 7.44 13.75
N VAL A 6 17.28 6.74 13.33
CA VAL A 6 18.52 6.58 14.07
C VAL A 6 19.65 7.21 13.27
N CYS A 7 20.33 8.16 13.91
CA CYS A 7 21.49 8.84 13.37
C CYS A 7 22.74 8.34 14.09
N GLY A 8 23.90 8.50 13.44
CA GLY A 8 25.17 8.22 14.06
C GLY A 8 26.32 8.95 13.38
N GLU A 9 27.38 9.14 14.13
CA GLU A 9 28.63 9.74 13.65
C GLU A 9 29.82 9.11 14.36
N CYS A 10 31.02 9.34 13.81
CA CYS A 10 32.28 8.95 14.40
C CYS A 10 33.26 10.12 14.33
N ASN A 11 33.86 10.44 15.47
CA ASN A 11 34.86 11.49 15.64
C ASN A 11 36.23 10.85 15.89
N SER A 12 37.27 11.42 15.28
CA SER A 12 38.64 10.93 15.49
C SER A 12 39.14 11.36 16.87
N VAL A 13 39.81 10.45 17.58
CA VAL A 13 40.31 10.68 18.94
C VAL A 13 41.78 10.26 19.03
N ASP A 14 42.58 11.10 19.67
CA ASP A 14 44.02 10.84 19.82
C ASP A 14 44.29 9.64 20.72
N VAL A 15 45.16 8.74 20.23
CA VAL A 15 45.61 7.56 20.98
C VAL A 15 46.79 7.92 21.86
N ARG A 16 46.61 7.80 23.18
CA ARG A 16 47.68 7.95 24.16
C ARG A 16 48.51 6.67 24.21
N THR A 17 49.82 6.81 24.19
CA THR A 17 50.76 5.68 24.27
C THR A 17 51.62 5.83 25.52
N PHE A 18 51.64 4.78 26.35
CA PHE A 18 52.47 4.69 27.53
C PHE A 18 53.27 3.38 27.52
N CYS A 19 54.58 3.46 27.36
CA CYS A 19 55.48 2.31 27.39
C CYS A 19 56.25 2.30 28.72
N ALA A 20 56.16 1.20 29.47
CA ALA A 20 56.90 1.04 30.71
C ALA A 20 58.14 0.15 30.49
N ASP A 21 59.32 0.69 30.81
CA ASP A 21 60.61 0.01 30.60
C ASP A 21 60.71 -1.33 31.34
N LYS A 22 60.15 -1.39 32.56
CA LYS A 22 60.19 -2.58 33.43
C LYS A 22 59.29 -3.72 32.95
N SER A 23 58.16 -3.42 32.32
CA SER A 23 57.18 -4.44 31.91
C SER A 23 57.37 -4.90 30.46
N GLN A 24 58.23 -4.23 29.69
CA GLN A 24 58.40 -4.47 28.25
C GLN A 24 57.06 -4.45 27.51
N LYS A 25 56.11 -3.62 27.95
CA LYS A 25 54.77 -3.47 27.36
C LYS A 25 54.45 -2.00 27.10
N CYS A 26 53.82 -1.75 25.96
CA CYS A 26 53.24 -0.47 25.61
C CYS A 26 51.72 -0.56 25.70
N LEU A 27 51.14 0.31 26.50
CA LEU A 27 49.70 0.51 26.65
C LEU A 27 49.27 1.62 25.67
N TYR A 28 48.29 1.31 24.83
CA TYR A 28 47.63 2.26 23.96
C TYR A 28 46.23 2.47 24.51
N SER A 29 45.85 3.72 24.77
CA SER A 29 44.57 4.04 25.37
C SER A 29 43.91 5.27 24.74
N LEU A 30 42.59 5.26 24.73
CA LEU A 30 41.77 6.42 24.42
C LEU A 30 41.41 7.16 25.71
N PRO A 31 41.15 8.48 25.66
CA PRO A 31 40.89 9.26 26.88
C PRO A 31 39.61 8.84 27.61
N SER A 32 38.69 8.18 26.92
CA SER A 32 37.48 7.53 27.42
C SER A 32 37.73 6.26 28.26
N GLY A 33 38.92 5.66 28.18
CA GLY A 33 39.33 4.50 28.99
C GLY A 33 39.56 3.20 28.20
N THR A 34 39.14 3.11 26.94
CA THR A 34 39.38 1.93 26.10
C THR A 34 40.86 1.76 25.82
N SER A 35 41.42 0.57 26.08
CA SER A 35 42.85 0.33 25.97
C SER A 35 43.24 -1.09 25.54
N VAL A 36 44.44 -1.19 24.99
CA VAL A 36 45.08 -2.42 24.52
C VAL A 36 46.57 -2.38 24.87
N ASP A 37 47.13 -3.50 25.34
CA ASP A 37 48.56 -3.66 25.56
C ASP A 37 49.22 -4.48 24.44
N ILE A 38 50.42 -4.05 24.03
CA ILE A 38 51.28 -4.81 23.10
C ILE A 38 52.68 -4.87 23.69
N SER A 39 53.29 -6.06 23.68
CA SER A 39 54.68 -6.23 24.12
C SER A 39 55.67 -5.47 23.22
N HIS A 40 56.68 -4.86 23.83
CA HIS A 40 57.74 -4.14 23.13
C HIS A 40 58.49 -5.05 22.16
N ASN A 41 58.69 -6.32 22.54
CA ASN A 41 59.37 -7.33 21.71
C ASN A 41 58.39 -8.25 20.99
N ALA A 42 57.10 -7.86 20.93
CA ALA A 42 56.13 -8.61 20.15
C ALA A 42 56.54 -8.65 18.67
N PRO A 43 56.28 -9.77 17.98
CA PRO A 43 56.36 -9.83 16.53
C PRO A 43 55.32 -8.88 15.88
N ALA A 44 55.19 -8.93 14.56
CA ALA A 44 54.14 -8.18 13.89
C ALA A 44 52.77 -8.61 14.44
N THR A 45 52.08 -7.66 15.09
CA THR A 45 50.84 -7.90 15.83
C THR A 45 49.87 -6.78 15.50
N GLU A 46 48.62 -7.16 15.33
CA GLU A 46 47.51 -6.23 15.13
C GLU A 46 46.48 -6.50 16.21
N ARG A 47 46.04 -5.43 16.87
CA ARG A 47 45.01 -5.47 17.90
C ARG A 47 43.95 -4.44 17.55
N PHE A 48 42.71 -4.82 17.75
CA PHE A 48 41.55 -3.97 17.57
C PHE A 48 40.61 -4.22 18.74
N ARG A 49 40.02 -3.16 19.27
CA ARG A 49 39.09 -3.22 20.38
C ARG A 49 37.99 -2.21 20.19
N THR A 50 36.77 -2.65 20.41
CA THR A 50 35.57 -1.83 20.48
C THR A 50 34.93 -2.02 21.83
N ALA A 51 34.54 -0.91 22.47
CA ALA A 51 33.99 -0.96 23.80
C ALA A 51 33.07 0.22 24.06
N SER A 52 32.03 0.00 24.87
CA SER A 52 31.16 1.06 25.35
C SER A 52 31.96 2.11 26.12
N SER A 53 31.60 3.38 25.92
CA SER A 53 32.34 4.53 26.42
C SER A 53 31.37 5.58 26.97
N PRO A 54 31.75 6.32 28.05
CA PRO A 54 30.97 7.48 28.48
C PRO A 54 30.99 8.61 27.43
N GLY A 55 32.00 8.59 26.55
CA GLY A 55 32.26 9.54 25.47
C GLY A 55 32.83 10.89 25.92
N ILE A 56 33.55 11.53 25.01
CA ILE A 56 34.22 12.82 25.13
C ILE A 56 33.50 13.85 24.25
N HIS A 57 33.19 13.46 23.01
CA HIS A 57 32.39 14.27 22.10
C HIS A 57 30.90 14.04 22.37
N HIS A 58 30.53 12.77 22.52
CA HIS A 58 29.17 12.32 22.75
C HIS A 58 28.97 11.87 24.19
N HIS A 59 28.29 12.67 24.98
CA HIS A 59 28.05 12.35 26.38
C HIS A 59 26.87 11.39 26.50
N PHE A 60 27.12 10.10 26.75
CA PHE A 60 26.10 9.04 26.77
C PHE A 60 24.93 9.32 27.74
N ASN A 61 25.21 10.01 28.85
CA ASN A 61 24.24 10.40 29.87
C ASN A 61 23.59 11.77 29.64
N SER A 62 23.77 12.38 28.46
CA SER A 62 23.14 13.65 28.11
C SER A 62 21.62 13.56 28.16
N THR A 63 20.97 14.58 28.71
CA THR A 63 19.51 14.77 28.64
C THR A 63 19.07 15.53 27.40
N LEU A 64 20.03 16.11 26.67
CA LEU A 64 19.79 16.93 25.48
C LEU A 64 19.74 16.09 24.20
N GLN A 65 20.15 14.82 24.27
CA GLN A 65 20.20 13.93 23.12
C GLN A 65 19.99 12.47 23.54
N THR A 66 19.21 11.74 22.75
CA THR A 66 18.78 10.36 23.00
C THR A 66 19.79 9.33 22.53
N TYR A 67 20.96 9.30 23.17
CA TYR A 67 22.00 8.34 22.81
C TYR A 67 21.56 6.89 23.00
N ILE A 68 21.65 6.10 21.94
CA ILE A 68 21.41 4.66 21.93
C ILE A 68 22.69 3.92 22.31
N SER A 69 23.84 4.37 21.79
CA SER A 69 25.15 3.85 22.16
C SER A 69 26.22 4.91 21.93
N VAL A 70 27.24 4.90 22.77
CA VAL A 70 28.49 5.64 22.59
C VAL A 70 29.61 4.64 22.85
N PHE A 71 30.55 4.54 21.92
CA PHE A 71 31.58 3.52 21.98
C PHE A 71 32.84 3.96 21.27
N ASP A 72 33.94 3.38 21.71
CA ASP A 72 35.24 3.63 21.13
C ASP A 72 35.63 2.53 20.16
N VAL A 73 36.47 2.90 19.21
CA VAL A 73 37.17 2.01 18.31
C VAL A 73 38.66 2.32 18.39
N LEU A 74 39.42 1.38 18.95
CA LEU A 74 40.88 1.46 19.05
C LEU A 74 41.51 0.40 18.15
N TRP A 75 42.37 0.82 17.25
CA TRP A 75 43.16 -0.06 16.40
C TRP A 75 44.65 0.25 16.55
N VAL A 76 45.44 -0.79 16.73
CA VAL A 76 46.90 -0.70 16.85
C VAL A 76 47.53 -1.79 16.01
N MET A 77 48.33 -1.40 15.04
CA MET A 77 49.15 -2.31 14.24
C MET A 77 50.62 -2.04 14.51
N LYS A 78 51.33 -3.06 15.00
CA LYS A 78 52.77 -3.01 15.18
C LYS A 78 53.47 -3.85 14.13
N THR A 79 54.42 -3.24 13.42
CA THR A 79 55.33 -3.92 12.49
C THR A 79 56.77 -3.75 12.98
N ARG A 80 57.75 -4.35 12.28
CA ARG A 80 59.18 -4.16 12.61
C ARG A 80 59.68 -2.72 12.39
N LYS A 81 59.00 -1.94 11.54
CA LYS A 81 59.44 -0.60 11.12
C LYS A 81 58.68 0.52 11.85
N GLU A 82 57.39 0.31 12.07
CA GLU A 82 56.50 1.34 12.60
C GLU A 82 55.33 0.73 13.38
N THR A 83 54.76 1.54 14.27
CA THR A 83 53.49 1.29 14.92
C THR A 83 52.46 2.29 14.40
N LYS A 84 51.34 1.81 13.89
CA LYS A 84 50.19 2.62 13.50
C LYS A 84 49.10 2.50 14.54
N THR A 85 48.47 3.62 14.85
CA THR A 85 47.36 3.70 15.78
C THR A 85 46.21 4.45 15.12
N MET A 86 44.99 4.10 15.49
CA MET A 86 43.78 4.83 15.12
C MET A 86 42.80 4.76 16.30
N GLY A 87 42.27 5.91 16.68
CA GLY A 87 41.24 6.05 17.69
C GLY A 87 40.04 6.77 17.11
N GLN A 88 38.85 6.22 17.33
CA GLN A 88 37.60 6.90 17.00
C GLN A 88 36.58 6.71 18.12
N GLU A 89 35.79 7.73 18.39
CA GLU A 89 34.60 7.66 19.22
C GLU A 89 33.39 7.74 18.30
N CYS A 90 32.54 6.72 18.35
CA CYS A 90 31.32 6.65 17.56
C CYS A 90 30.10 6.69 18.46
N ALA A 91 29.01 7.27 17.95
CA ALA A 91 27.75 7.32 18.66
C ALA A 91 26.56 7.05 17.74
N LEU A 92 25.51 6.53 18.35
CA LEU A 92 24.18 6.33 17.75
C LEU A 92 23.16 7.00 18.65
N TRP A 93 22.17 7.67 18.08
CA TRP A 93 21.09 8.33 18.82
C TRP A 93 19.80 8.37 18.00
N PHE A 94 18.67 8.55 18.66
CA PHE A 94 17.42 8.83 17.95
C PHE A 94 17.42 10.25 17.39
N CYS A 95 16.98 10.39 16.15
CA CYS A 95 16.83 11.67 15.48
C CYS A 95 15.50 11.69 14.72
N MET A 96 15.04 12.88 14.36
CA MET A 96 13.96 13.07 13.41
C MET A 96 14.57 13.34 12.03
N MET A 97 14.06 12.64 11.01
CA MET A 97 14.37 12.93 9.62
C MET A 97 13.10 13.37 8.91
N SER A 98 13.21 14.39 8.06
CA SER A 98 12.14 14.80 7.15
C SER A 98 12.48 14.35 5.74
N TYR A 99 11.53 13.68 5.09
CA TYR A 99 11.70 13.16 3.74
C TYR A 99 10.83 13.88 2.72
N ASN A 100 11.39 14.13 1.55
CA ASN A 100 10.64 14.39 0.32
C ASN A 100 10.46 13.06 -0.41
N ILE A 101 9.20 12.62 -0.51
CA ILE A 101 8.83 11.33 -1.06
C ILE A 101 8.06 11.57 -2.36
N THR A 102 8.58 11.03 -3.45
CA THR A 102 7.93 11.06 -4.76
C THR A 102 7.68 9.63 -5.22
N VAL A 103 6.56 9.37 -5.88
CA VAL A 103 6.23 8.06 -6.45
C VAL A 103 5.98 8.25 -7.93
N THR A 104 6.87 7.68 -8.75
CA THR A 104 6.78 7.73 -10.21
C THR A 104 6.75 6.30 -10.73
N GLU A 105 5.72 5.93 -11.50
CA GLU A 105 5.58 4.59 -12.09
C GLU A 105 5.66 3.43 -11.07
N GLY A 106 5.10 3.64 -9.87
CA GLY A 106 5.14 2.64 -8.80
C GLY A 106 6.49 2.51 -8.09
N ARG A 107 7.50 3.31 -8.44
CA ARG A 107 8.78 3.39 -7.73
C ARG A 107 8.79 4.60 -6.79
N SER A 108 9.03 4.36 -5.49
CA SER A 108 9.19 5.43 -4.52
C SER A 108 10.64 5.94 -4.48
N ASN A 109 10.83 7.23 -4.68
CA ASN A 109 12.10 7.91 -4.46
C ASN A 109 11.99 8.81 -3.21
N GLN A 110 12.89 8.59 -2.24
CA GLN A 110 12.88 9.30 -0.96
C GLN A 110 14.21 10.03 -0.79
N THR A 111 14.15 11.34 -0.53
CA THR A 111 15.34 12.16 -0.23
C THR A 111 15.19 12.80 1.13
N VAL A 112 16.27 12.81 1.91
CA VAL A 112 16.30 13.47 3.23
C VAL A 112 16.39 14.98 2.99
N ILE A 113 15.44 15.73 3.53
CA ILE A 113 15.41 17.19 3.50
C ILE A 113 16.20 17.74 4.69
N LYS A 114 15.92 17.21 5.89
CA LYS A 114 16.48 17.71 7.14
C LYS A 114 16.55 16.66 8.23
N ILE A 115 17.56 16.79 9.08
CA ILE A 115 17.80 15.95 10.26
C ILE A 115 17.73 16.85 11.51
N TRP A 116 17.13 16.35 12.57
CA TRP A 116 17.02 17.01 13.86
C TRP A 116 17.26 16.03 15.00
N ASN A 117 18.03 16.42 16.01
CA ASN A 117 18.51 15.52 17.07
C ASN A 117 18.37 16.09 18.49
N THR A 118 17.97 17.35 18.63
CA THR A 118 17.81 17.98 19.94
C THR A 118 16.59 17.41 20.65
N THR A 119 16.81 16.95 21.88
CA THR A 119 15.77 16.40 22.75
C THR A 119 15.86 17.00 24.14
N GLN A 120 14.82 16.79 24.94
CA GLN A 120 14.80 17.10 26.35
C GLN A 120 14.21 15.90 27.11
N PHE A 121 14.86 15.51 28.20
CA PHE A 121 14.29 14.51 29.10
C PHE A 121 13.12 15.11 29.90
N GLU A 122 11.97 14.44 29.85
CA GLU A 122 10.80 14.77 30.65
C GLU A 122 10.42 13.58 31.54
N ALA A 123 10.27 13.84 32.84
CA ALA A 123 9.86 12.84 33.82
C ALA A 123 8.36 12.52 33.65
N SER A 124 8.01 11.28 34.00
CA SER A 124 6.62 10.80 33.98
C SER A 124 5.64 11.68 34.77
N ASN A 125 4.42 11.75 34.27
CA ASN A 125 3.28 12.38 34.91
C ASN A 125 2.00 11.59 34.59
N SER A 126 0.82 12.14 34.90
CA SER A 126 -0.46 11.46 34.65
C SER A 126 -0.79 11.25 33.16
N ALA A 127 -0.07 11.88 32.23
CA ALA A 127 -0.33 11.84 30.79
C ALA A 127 0.73 11.05 29.99
N HIS A 128 1.95 10.89 30.52
CA HIS A 128 3.04 10.19 29.85
C HIS A 128 4.03 9.57 30.84
N ASP A 129 4.74 8.54 30.37
CA ASP A 129 5.86 7.93 31.09
C ASP A 129 7.14 8.78 30.95
N ASP A 130 8.23 8.32 31.54
CA ASP A 130 9.57 8.90 31.34
C ASP A 130 9.95 8.82 29.86
N GLU A 131 10.25 9.96 29.26
CA GLU A 131 10.52 10.05 27.84
C GLU A 131 11.52 11.14 27.49
N TYR A 132 12.10 11.02 26.31
CA TYR A 132 12.87 12.07 25.69
C TYR A 132 12.05 12.67 24.56
N VAL A 133 11.81 13.97 24.63
CA VAL A 133 10.93 14.71 23.72
C VAL A 133 11.79 15.50 22.76
N PHE A 134 11.49 15.46 21.47
CA PHE A 134 12.13 16.34 20.50
C PHE A 134 11.59 17.76 20.67
N VAL A 135 12.50 18.70 20.96
CA VAL A 135 12.20 20.11 21.21
C VAL A 135 12.77 20.98 20.09
N ASP A 136 12.26 22.20 19.97
CA ASP A 136 12.72 23.19 18.98
C ASP A 136 12.73 22.68 17.52
N ILE A 137 11.76 21.82 17.18
CA ILE A 137 11.68 21.20 15.85
C ILE A 137 11.53 22.30 14.79
N PRO A 138 12.42 22.34 13.79
CA PRO A 138 12.37 23.35 12.74
C PRO A 138 11.08 23.30 11.91
N VAL A 139 10.55 24.48 11.58
CA VAL A 139 9.27 24.65 10.85
C VAL A 139 9.28 23.97 9.47
N ASP A 140 10.44 23.92 8.82
CA ASP A 140 10.66 23.28 7.52
C ASP A 140 10.56 21.74 7.55
N MET A 141 10.50 21.13 8.73
CA MET A 141 10.21 19.70 8.87
C MET A 141 8.71 19.37 8.77
N ASN A 142 7.85 20.39 8.68
CA ASN A 142 6.39 20.29 8.69
C ASN A 142 5.81 19.48 9.87
N ALA A 143 6.52 19.48 11.00
CA ALA A 143 5.99 18.97 12.25
C ALA A 143 4.91 19.94 12.76
N THR A 144 3.75 19.42 13.11
CA THR A 144 2.67 20.19 13.72
C THR A 144 3.07 20.62 15.12
N SER A 145 2.90 21.89 15.46
CA SER A 145 3.25 22.44 16.78
C SER A 145 2.46 21.82 17.95
N THR A 146 1.33 21.20 17.65
CA THR A 146 0.49 20.48 18.62
C THR A 146 0.91 19.03 18.83
N SER A 147 1.82 18.51 18.02
CA SER A 147 2.23 17.10 18.07
C SER A 147 3.49 16.92 18.91
N ARG A 148 3.41 15.97 19.84
CA ARG A 148 4.53 15.58 20.70
C ARG A 148 5.27 14.41 20.08
N TYR A 149 6.54 14.62 19.74
CA TYR A 149 7.41 13.57 19.23
C TYR A 149 8.36 13.17 20.36
N SER A 150 8.27 11.91 20.79
CA SER A 150 9.08 11.43 21.91
C SER A 150 9.49 9.98 21.75
N THR A 151 10.53 9.60 22.48
CA THR A 151 10.99 8.23 22.63
C THR A 151 10.94 7.83 24.10
N SER A 152 10.26 6.72 24.40
CA SER A 152 10.17 6.18 25.77
C SER A 152 11.55 5.83 26.33
N ARG A 153 11.80 6.21 27.58
CA ARG A 153 13.02 5.84 28.31
C ARG A 153 13.16 4.33 28.46
N VAL A 154 12.05 3.61 28.64
CA VAL A 154 12.05 2.14 28.78
C VAL A 154 12.44 1.49 27.45
N ALA A 155 11.88 1.97 26.33
CA ALA A 155 12.27 1.49 25.01
C ALA A 155 13.75 1.77 24.71
N LEU A 156 14.24 2.96 25.06
CA LEU A 156 15.66 3.31 24.92
C LEU A 156 16.56 2.41 25.79
N ALA A 157 16.16 2.11 27.02
CA ALA A 157 16.91 1.21 27.90
C ALA A 157 16.97 -0.23 27.36
N ALA A 158 15.85 -0.74 26.82
CA ALA A 158 15.81 -2.05 26.18
C ALA A 158 16.74 -2.10 24.96
N LEU A 159 16.72 -1.06 24.12
CA LEU A 159 17.58 -0.95 22.95
C LEU A 159 19.07 -0.85 23.32
N ARG A 160 19.41 -0.03 24.34
CA ARG A 160 20.76 0.06 24.91
C ARG A 160 21.27 -1.30 25.39
N ARG A 161 20.43 -2.06 26.10
CA ARG A 161 20.77 -3.41 26.59
C ARG A 161 21.00 -4.40 25.46
N PHE A 162 20.26 -4.29 24.36
CA PHE A 162 20.45 -5.12 23.18
C PHE A 162 21.74 -4.77 22.43
N ILE A 163 22.04 -3.48 22.27
CA ILE A 163 23.17 -3.01 21.46
C ILE A 163 24.52 -3.11 22.17
N ALA A 164 24.57 -2.90 23.48
CA ALA A 164 25.80 -2.93 24.26
C ALA A 164 26.71 -4.16 23.97
N PRO A 165 26.22 -5.42 24.04
CA PRO A 165 27.06 -6.58 23.77
C PRO A 165 27.47 -6.74 22.30
N LEU A 166 26.74 -6.11 21.35
CA LEU A 166 27.09 -6.18 19.93
C LEU A 166 28.30 -5.31 19.59
N ILE A 167 28.51 -4.25 20.36
CA ILE A 167 29.58 -3.28 20.14
C ILE A 167 30.85 -3.67 20.89
N GLU A 168 30.74 -4.46 21.94
CA GLU A 168 31.89 -4.99 22.65
C GLU A 168 32.58 -6.08 21.82
N GLY A 169 33.82 -5.81 21.44
CA GLY A 169 34.52 -6.65 20.49
C GLY A 169 36.03 -6.51 20.54
N THR A 170 36.73 -7.59 20.25
CA THR A 170 38.18 -7.60 20.06
C THR A 170 38.55 -8.34 18.79
N TYR A 171 39.62 -7.88 18.18
CA TYR A 171 40.35 -8.62 17.16
C TYR A 171 41.83 -8.63 17.52
N GLU A 172 42.42 -9.81 17.39
CA GLU A 172 43.85 -10.00 17.55
C GLU A 172 44.40 -10.84 16.39
N LYS A 173 45.49 -10.34 15.82
CA LYS A 173 46.30 -11.10 14.87
C LYS A 173 47.72 -11.17 15.36
N GLN A 174 48.21 -12.41 15.50
CA GLN A 174 49.59 -12.72 15.78
C GLN A 174 50.09 -13.75 14.76
N TYR A 175 51.03 -13.34 13.91
CA TYR A 175 51.47 -14.13 12.75
C TYR A 175 50.32 -14.51 11.81
N THR A 176 50.00 -15.81 11.71
CA THR A 176 48.92 -16.37 10.87
C THR A 176 47.63 -16.61 11.64
N ILE A 177 47.64 -16.47 12.97
CA ILE A 177 46.48 -16.68 13.81
C ILE A 177 45.67 -15.40 13.85
N ILE A 178 44.40 -15.50 13.48
CA ILE A 178 43.42 -14.42 13.51
C ILE A 178 42.32 -14.85 14.48
N ASN A 179 41.97 -13.98 15.42
CA ASN A 179 40.91 -14.22 16.38
C ASN A 179 39.98 -13.00 16.45
N PHE A 180 38.69 -13.23 16.22
CA PHE A 180 37.62 -12.27 16.42
C PHE A 180 36.75 -12.75 17.58
N SER A 181 36.36 -11.83 18.47
CA SER A 181 35.46 -12.18 19.57
C SER A 181 34.00 -12.36 19.12
N SER A 182 33.61 -11.72 18.00
CA SER A 182 32.26 -11.76 17.46
C SER A 182 32.24 -11.33 15.98
N ASP A 183 31.19 -11.73 15.26
CA ASP A 183 30.95 -11.31 13.87
C ASP A 183 30.78 -9.78 13.75
N TRP A 184 30.27 -9.13 14.81
CA TRP A 184 30.18 -7.68 14.89
C TRP A 184 31.56 -7.02 14.97
N ALA A 185 32.47 -7.59 15.78
CA ALA A 185 33.86 -7.13 15.85
C ALA A 185 34.56 -7.27 14.48
N GLU A 186 34.29 -8.36 13.76
CA GLU A 186 34.79 -8.54 12.39
C GLU A 186 34.23 -7.48 11.43
N GLY A 187 32.91 -7.23 11.46
CA GLY A 187 32.28 -6.21 10.64
C GLY A 187 32.85 -4.81 10.88
N MET A 188 33.03 -4.42 12.15
CA MET A 188 33.61 -3.13 12.52
C MET A 188 35.09 -3.02 12.16
N TYR A 189 35.86 -4.10 12.34
CA TYR A 189 37.25 -4.16 11.92
C TYR A 189 37.40 -4.00 10.40
N ASN A 190 36.55 -4.66 9.61
CA ASN A 190 36.54 -4.51 8.15
C ASN A 190 36.16 -3.08 7.73
N ALA A 191 35.32 -2.41 8.52
CA ALA A 191 34.95 -1.01 8.32
C ALA A 191 35.93 0.01 8.90
N ARG A 192 37.03 -0.38 9.56
CA ARG A 192 37.89 0.51 10.36
C ARG A 192 38.38 1.78 9.65
N PHE A 193 38.65 1.71 8.36
CA PHE A 193 39.11 2.87 7.57
C PHE A 193 37.97 3.75 7.05
N ASN A 194 36.72 3.33 7.20
CA ASN A 194 35.52 4.06 6.78
C ASN A 194 34.35 3.85 7.76
N LEU A 195 34.66 4.00 9.06
CA LEU A 195 33.71 3.94 10.16
C LEU A 195 32.54 4.95 10.00
N PRO A 196 32.76 6.21 9.55
CA PRO A 196 31.66 7.14 9.30
C PRO A 196 30.64 6.64 8.27
N SER A 197 31.07 6.00 7.18
CA SER A 197 30.11 5.41 6.23
C SER A 197 29.42 4.19 6.82
N TRP A 198 30.12 3.38 7.61
CA TRP A 198 29.55 2.19 8.25
C TRP A 198 28.47 2.57 9.28
N ILE A 199 28.75 3.53 10.17
CA ILE A 199 27.80 3.97 11.19
C ILE A 199 26.54 4.59 10.55
N ASN A 200 26.70 5.32 9.44
CA ASN A 200 25.56 5.87 8.69
C ASN A 200 24.68 4.78 8.07
N ARG A 201 25.29 3.72 7.51
CA ARG A 201 24.55 2.55 6.97
C ARG A 201 23.86 1.78 8.09
N PHE A 202 24.53 1.62 9.23
CA PHE A 202 23.95 0.97 10.41
C PHE A 202 22.76 1.77 10.97
N GLY A 203 22.90 3.09 11.11
CA GLY A 203 21.80 3.99 11.46
C GLY A 203 20.63 3.94 10.48
N THR A 204 20.92 3.83 9.17
CA THR A 204 19.88 3.63 8.14
C THR A 204 19.14 2.29 8.33
N SER A 205 19.86 1.21 8.63
CA SER A 205 19.24 -0.10 8.92
C SER A 205 18.33 -0.03 10.14
N LEU A 206 18.80 0.57 11.24
CA LEU A 206 17.99 0.75 12.45
C LEU A 206 16.80 1.68 12.21
N THR A 207 16.96 2.70 11.37
CA THR A 207 15.86 3.58 10.94
C THR A 207 14.78 2.79 10.20
N ASN A 208 15.17 1.90 9.29
CA ASN A 208 14.21 1.06 8.57
C ASN A 208 13.44 0.14 9.53
N GLU A 209 14.13 -0.48 10.49
CA GLU A 209 13.49 -1.31 11.52
C GLU A 209 12.50 -0.51 12.37
N VAL A 210 12.89 0.67 12.84
CA VAL A 210 12.00 1.57 13.60
C VAL A 210 10.78 1.98 12.78
N ARG A 211 10.95 2.23 11.47
CA ARG A 211 9.85 2.62 10.58
C ARG A 211 8.90 1.47 10.25
N LEU A 212 9.41 0.23 10.13
CA LEU A 212 8.62 -0.94 9.74
C LEU A 212 7.94 -1.60 10.94
N HIS A 213 8.64 -1.71 12.07
CA HIS A 213 8.20 -2.47 13.24
C HIS A 213 7.96 -1.61 14.48
N GLY A 214 8.26 -0.31 14.43
CA GLY A 214 7.98 0.61 15.52
C GLY A 214 6.49 0.73 15.82
N GLN A 215 6.14 0.75 17.10
CA GLN A 215 4.78 1.00 17.57
C GLN A 215 4.66 2.45 18.04
N VAL A 216 3.60 3.12 17.61
CA VAL A 216 3.28 4.47 18.07
C VAL A 216 2.03 4.42 18.93
N ARG A 217 2.06 5.15 20.07
CA ARG A 217 1.04 5.10 21.12
C ARG A 217 -0.36 5.49 20.61
N ASP A 218 -0.45 6.50 19.72
CA ASP A 218 -1.71 7.07 19.25
C ASP A 218 -1.80 7.08 17.71
N LYS A 219 -1.92 5.90 17.09
CA LYS A 219 -1.93 5.72 15.63
C LYS A 219 -2.88 6.66 14.87
N GLU A 220 -3.99 7.08 15.49
CA GLU A 220 -5.02 7.91 14.86
C GLU A 220 -4.80 9.42 14.99
N ARG A 221 -3.90 9.88 15.87
CA ARG A 221 -3.66 11.33 16.14
C ARG A 221 -2.41 11.88 15.47
N HIS A 222 -1.71 11.09 14.67
CA HIS A 222 -0.50 11.54 13.97
C HIS A 222 -0.88 12.31 12.71
N GLN A 223 -1.11 13.61 12.88
CA GLN A 223 -1.21 14.54 11.77
C GLN A 223 0.16 15.17 11.55
N TYR A 224 0.58 15.26 10.30
CA TYR A 224 1.71 16.10 9.90
C TYR A 224 1.26 16.92 8.70
N SER A 225 1.77 18.14 8.59
CA SER A 225 1.43 19.01 7.47
C SER A 225 2.16 18.52 6.22
N GLY A 226 1.44 18.25 5.14
CA GLY A 226 2.07 17.78 3.92
C GLY A 226 1.09 17.61 2.78
N GLN A 227 1.61 17.63 1.56
CA GLN A 227 0.85 17.25 0.38
C GLN A 227 0.95 15.73 0.23
N ALA A 228 -0.18 15.05 0.32
CA ALA A 228 -0.29 13.63 0.05
C ALA A 228 -0.97 13.43 -1.31
N TYR A 229 -0.31 12.68 -2.20
CA TYR A 229 -0.91 12.26 -3.45
C TYR A 229 -1.66 10.96 -3.21
N LYS A 230 -2.93 10.92 -3.61
CA LYS A 230 -3.71 9.68 -3.64
C LYS A 230 -3.82 9.19 -5.07
N ILE A 231 -3.80 7.87 -5.25
CA ILE A 231 -4.15 7.27 -6.54
C ILE A 231 -5.62 7.61 -6.79
N ALA A 232 -5.87 8.46 -7.78
CA ALA A 232 -7.21 8.73 -8.27
C ALA A 232 -7.43 7.88 -9.53
N GLN A 233 -8.48 7.05 -9.52
CA GLN A 233 -8.92 6.38 -10.74
C GLN A 233 -9.52 7.43 -11.66
N MET A 234 -8.79 7.78 -12.72
CA MET A 234 -9.28 8.68 -13.76
C MET A 234 -9.82 7.83 -14.90
N ILE A 235 -11.14 7.83 -15.07
CA ILE A 235 -11.78 7.21 -16.25
C ILE A 235 -11.71 8.23 -17.37
N ILE A 236 -10.80 8.01 -18.33
CA ILE A 236 -10.73 8.81 -19.55
C ILE A 236 -11.72 8.19 -20.54
N VAL A 237 -12.88 8.82 -20.68
CA VAL A 237 -13.90 8.38 -21.65
C VAL A 237 -13.51 8.91 -23.03
N GLU A 238 -13.09 8.00 -23.90
CA GLU A 238 -12.90 8.31 -25.31
C GLU A 238 -14.27 8.34 -26.02
N TRP A 239 -14.85 9.54 -26.17
CA TRP A 239 -16.15 9.76 -26.80
C TRP A 239 -16.28 9.20 -28.23
N LYS A 240 -15.17 8.97 -28.92
CA LYS A 240 -15.15 8.36 -30.26
C LYS A 240 -15.76 6.96 -30.28
N TRP A 241 -15.67 6.20 -29.18
CA TRP A 241 -16.25 4.86 -29.09
C TRP A 241 -17.78 4.87 -28.91
N LEU A 242 -18.36 5.98 -28.42
CA LEU A 242 -19.82 6.11 -28.27
C LEU A 242 -20.53 6.38 -29.60
N LEU A 243 -19.80 6.81 -30.63
CA LEU A 243 -20.37 7.11 -31.95
C LEU A 243 -21.00 5.87 -32.61
N PHE A 244 -20.36 4.70 -32.46
CA PHE A 244 -20.86 3.45 -33.05
C PHE A 244 -22.19 2.97 -32.45
N PRO A 245 -22.34 2.77 -31.12
CA PRO A 245 -23.60 2.33 -30.54
C PRO A 245 -24.71 3.38 -30.70
N THR A 246 -24.40 4.68 -30.59
CA THR A 246 -25.39 5.74 -30.86
C THR A 246 -25.86 5.72 -32.31
N GLY A 247 -24.95 5.51 -33.27
CA GLY A 247 -25.29 5.35 -34.68
C GLY A 247 -26.23 4.16 -34.92
N LEU A 248 -25.95 3.01 -34.30
CA LEU A 248 -26.81 1.82 -34.40
C LEU A 248 -28.24 2.08 -33.87
N ILE A 249 -28.37 2.82 -32.76
CA ILE A 249 -29.67 3.17 -32.19
C ILE A 249 -30.45 4.11 -33.12
N ILE A 250 -29.79 5.11 -33.71
CA ILE A 250 -30.45 6.03 -34.66
C ILE A 250 -30.93 5.27 -35.90
N ILE A 251 -30.08 4.38 -36.44
CA ILE A 251 -30.41 3.55 -37.59
C ILE A 251 -31.57 2.60 -37.28
N SER A 252 -31.60 1.98 -36.10
CA SER A 252 -32.68 1.06 -35.72
C SER A 252 -34.02 1.78 -35.57
N ILE A 253 -34.02 2.95 -34.94
CA ILE A 253 -35.21 3.81 -34.83
C ILE A 253 -35.69 4.23 -36.22
N TYR A 254 -34.78 4.64 -37.11
CA TYR A 254 -35.11 4.97 -38.49
C TYR A 254 -35.78 3.80 -39.22
N TYR A 255 -35.20 2.59 -39.13
CA TYR A 255 -35.78 1.41 -39.75
C TYR A 255 -37.16 1.07 -39.18
N LEU A 256 -37.36 1.20 -37.86
CA LEU A 256 -38.64 0.96 -37.23
C LEU A 256 -39.73 1.91 -37.74
N PHE A 257 -39.45 3.21 -37.79
CA PHE A 257 -40.42 4.16 -38.33
C PHE A 257 -40.68 3.92 -39.82
N HIS A 258 -39.64 3.61 -40.57
CA HIS A 258 -39.76 3.31 -41.99
C HIS A 258 -40.63 2.05 -42.24
N THR A 259 -40.48 0.98 -41.44
CA THR A 259 -41.30 -0.22 -41.56
C THR A 259 -42.74 0.03 -41.15
N ILE A 260 -43.00 0.82 -40.10
CA ILE A 260 -44.37 1.20 -39.70
C ILE A 260 -45.06 1.99 -40.82
N ILE A 261 -44.40 3.03 -41.35
CA ILE A 261 -44.99 3.88 -42.40
C ILE A 261 -45.24 3.08 -43.68
N ARG A 262 -44.29 2.22 -44.06
CA ARG A 262 -44.42 1.38 -45.26
C ARG A 262 -45.50 0.33 -45.08
N GLY A 263 -45.58 -0.34 -43.93
CA GLY A 263 -46.65 -1.28 -43.61
C GLY A 263 -48.04 -0.62 -43.62
N ALA A 264 -48.14 0.61 -43.08
CA ALA A 264 -49.39 1.38 -43.10
C ALA A 264 -49.79 1.84 -44.52
N ARG A 265 -48.83 2.19 -45.38
CA ARG A 265 -49.09 2.58 -46.78
C ARG A 265 -49.43 1.41 -47.69
N ASP A 266 -48.72 0.29 -47.51
CA ASP A 266 -48.87 -0.89 -48.36
C ASP A 266 -50.09 -1.73 -47.94
N GLY A 267 -50.87 -1.29 -46.94
CA GLY A 267 -52.13 -1.92 -46.53
C GLY A 267 -51.97 -3.37 -46.05
N ILE A 268 -50.76 -3.73 -45.60
CA ILE A 268 -50.44 -5.10 -45.19
C ILE A 268 -51.17 -5.35 -43.88
N SER A 269 -52.31 -6.03 -43.96
CA SER A 269 -53.04 -6.50 -42.77
C SER A 269 -52.17 -7.51 -42.01
N VAL A 270 -52.29 -7.48 -40.69
CA VAL A 270 -51.50 -8.35 -39.82
C VAL A 270 -51.94 -9.78 -40.11
N TRP A 271 -51.14 -10.56 -40.83
CA TRP A 271 -51.44 -11.93 -41.28
C TRP A 271 -51.92 -12.91 -40.18
N LYS A 272 -51.80 -12.54 -38.90
CA LYS A 272 -52.29 -13.29 -37.74
C LYS A 272 -53.70 -12.92 -37.27
N SER A 273 -54.35 -11.85 -37.77
CA SER A 273 -55.72 -11.53 -37.35
C SER A 273 -56.77 -12.44 -37.98
N ASP A 274 -56.58 -12.81 -39.24
CA ASP A 274 -57.66 -13.43 -40.03
C ASP A 274 -57.73 -14.96 -39.87
N SER A 275 -56.60 -15.61 -39.52
CA SER A 275 -56.52 -17.07 -39.37
C SER A 275 -56.76 -17.58 -37.94
N LEU A 276 -56.70 -16.69 -36.94
CA LEU A 276 -56.79 -17.06 -35.52
C LEU A 276 -58.19 -17.59 -35.13
N PRO A 277 -59.31 -16.98 -35.56
CA PRO A 277 -60.65 -17.50 -35.26
C PRO A 277 -60.92 -18.87 -35.89
N MET A 278 -60.38 -19.11 -37.08
CA MET A 278 -60.47 -20.40 -37.80
C MET A 278 -59.67 -21.52 -37.12
N LEU A 279 -58.55 -21.21 -36.48
CA LEU A 279 -57.71 -22.23 -35.84
C LEU A 279 -58.28 -22.73 -34.50
N PHE A 280 -58.98 -21.86 -33.76
CA PHE A 280 -59.40 -22.14 -32.39
C PHE A 280 -60.91 -22.39 -32.22
N CYS A 281 -61.71 -22.26 -33.27
CA CYS A 281 -63.15 -22.52 -33.21
C CYS A 281 -63.62 -23.32 -34.42
N ARG A 282 -64.56 -24.26 -34.22
CA ARG A 282 -65.24 -24.91 -35.34
C ARG A 282 -66.25 -23.93 -35.93
N ILE A 283 -66.27 -23.82 -37.25
CA ILE A 283 -67.18 -22.93 -37.98
C ILE A 283 -68.22 -23.80 -38.68
N ASP A 284 -69.49 -23.37 -38.62
CA ASP A 284 -70.58 -24.07 -39.30
C ASP A 284 -70.30 -24.25 -40.81
N ALA A 285 -70.68 -25.42 -41.35
CA ALA A 285 -70.38 -25.79 -42.73
C ALA A 285 -70.96 -24.79 -43.76
N SER A 286 -72.08 -24.12 -43.43
CA SER A 286 -72.71 -23.10 -44.29
C SER A 286 -71.86 -21.84 -44.43
N ILE A 287 -71.14 -21.46 -43.38
CA ILE A 287 -70.23 -20.32 -43.35
C ILE A 287 -68.91 -20.71 -44.03
N LEU A 288 -68.39 -21.90 -43.73
CA LEU A 288 -67.17 -22.42 -44.33
C LEU A 288 -67.26 -22.52 -45.87
N ALA A 289 -68.43 -22.91 -46.40
CA ALA A 289 -68.67 -22.94 -47.85
C ALA A 289 -68.60 -21.55 -48.51
N ARG A 290 -68.89 -20.47 -47.77
CA ARG A 290 -68.81 -19.08 -48.26
C ARG A 290 -67.41 -18.48 -48.13
N VAL A 291 -66.54 -19.07 -47.32
CA VAL A 291 -65.16 -18.61 -47.16
C VAL A 291 -64.34 -18.85 -48.43
N GLY A 292 -64.51 -20.01 -49.08
CA GLY A 292 -63.88 -20.34 -50.36
C GLY A 292 -62.40 -19.94 -50.48
N ASP A 293 -62.01 -19.39 -51.63
CA ASP A 293 -60.66 -18.88 -51.94
C ASP A 293 -60.35 -17.54 -51.24
N GLY A 294 -61.25 -17.03 -50.40
CA GLY A 294 -61.09 -15.77 -49.67
C GLY A 294 -59.95 -15.78 -48.64
N MET A 295 -59.41 -16.95 -48.29
CA MET A 295 -58.23 -17.10 -47.43
C MET A 295 -56.90 -16.79 -48.13
N ASP A 296 -56.85 -16.85 -49.45
CA ASP A 296 -55.60 -16.62 -50.22
C ASP A 296 -55.36 -15.13 -50.55
N VAL A 297 -56.29 -14.25 -50.15
CA VAL A 297 -56.25 -12.82 -50.46
C VAL A 297 -56.27 -11.99 -49.18
N PRO A 298 -55.43 -10.94 -49.04
CA PRO A 298 -55.45 -10.04 -47.89
C PRO A 298 -56.84 -9.41 -47.69
N ASN A 299 -57.39 -9.46 -46.47
CA ASN A 299 -58.75 -9.03 -46.12
C ASN A 299 -59.88 -9.76 -46.89
N GLY A 300 -59.59 -10.88 -47.54
CA GLY A 300 -60.59 -11.63 -48.31
C GLY A 300 -61.69 -12.22 -47.44
N LEU A 301 -61.39 -12.58 -46.19
CA LEU A 301 -62.36 -13.10 -45.23
C LEU A 301 -63.38 -12.05 -44.77
N ASP A 302 -62.91 -10.82 -44.49
CA ASP A 302 -63.78 -9.70 -44.09
C ASP A 302 -64.74 -9.33 -45.23
N ASN A 303 -64.25 -9.31 -46.47
CA ASN A 303 -65.09 -9.06 -47.65
C ASN A 303 -66.08 -10.20 -47.95
N ALA A 304 -65.69 -11.46 -47.75
CA ALA A 304 -66.54 -12.61 -48.09
C ALA A 304 -67.59 -12.93 -47.03
N VAL A 305 -67.26 -12.74 -45.76
CA VAL A 305 -68.05 -13.26 -44.62
C VAL A 305 -68.16 -12.26 -43.46
N GLY A 306 -67.50 -11.10 -43.52
CA GLY A 306 -67.49 -10.10 -42.43
C GLY A 306 -68.87 -9.54 -42.05
N GLU A 307 -69.84 -9.58 -42.96
CA GLU A 307 -71.22 -9.15 -42.68
C GLU A 307 -72.11 -10.24 -42.07
N VAL A 308 -71.62 -11.49 -41.96
CA VAL A 308 -72.41 -12.60 -41.38
C VAL A 308 -72.41 -12.49 -39.86
N LYS A 309 -73.57 -12.17 -39.29
CA LYS A 309 -73.76 -12.19 -37.84
C LYS A 309 -73.81 -13.63 -37.35
N VAL A 310 -72.83 -13.99 -36.53
CA VAL A 310 -72.71 -15.32 -35.93
C VAL A 310 -72.86 -15.24 -34.41
N CYS A 311 -73.42 -16.28 -33.82
CA CYS A 311 -73.40 -16.53 -32.39
C CYS A 311 -72.42 -17.67 -32.09
N LEU A 312 -71.67 -17.52 -31.01
CA LEU A 312 -70.83 -18.59 -30.48
C LEU A 312 -71.67 -19.45 -29.53
N LEU A 313 -71.92 -20.68 -29.92
CA LEU A 313 -72.70 -21.64 -29.14
C LEU A 313 -71.80 -22.80 -28.73
N ARG A 314 -72.01 -23.31 -27.52
CA ARG A 314 -71.33 -24.52 -27.04
C ARG A 314 -72.19 -25.73 -27.37
N GLU A 315 -71.65 -26.65 -28.16
CA GLU A 315 -72.34 -27.91 -28.47
C GLU A 315 -72.21 -28.89 -27.30
N GLU A 316 -73.06 -29.92 -27.28
CA GLU A 316 -73.13 -30.91 -26.19
C GLU A 316 -71.81 -31.67 -26.00
N ASP A 317 -71.02 -31.80 -27.07
CA ASP A 317 -69.67 -32.39 -27.06
C ASP A 317 -68.60 -31.49 -26.40
N GLY A 318 -68.98 -30.29 -25.96
CA GLY A 318 -68.14 -29.36 -25.21
C GLY A 318 -67.37 -28.34 -26.05
N ASP A 319 -67.38 -28.50 -27.37
CA ASP A 319 -66.76 -27.60 -28.36
C ASP A 319 -67.57 -26.32 -28.57
N TRP A 320 -66.87 -25.22 -28.88
CA TRP A 320 -67.48 -23.95 -29.25
C TRP A 320 -67.56 -23.80 -30.76
N VAL A 321 -68.76 -23.54 -31.28
CA VAL A 321 -69.06 -23.45 -32.71
C VAL A 321 -69.70 -22.11 -33.05
N PHE A 322 -69.21 -21.45 -34.11
CA PHE A 322 -69.86 -20.27 -34.67
C PHE A 322 -71.00 -20.68 -35.61
N LYS A 323 -72.24 -20.32 -35.26
CA LYS A 323 -73.45 -20.57 -36.07
C LYS A 323 -74.09 -19.24 -36.50
N PRO A 324 -74.68 -19.16 -37.71
CA PRO A 324 -75.39 -17.96 -38.14
C PRO A 324 -76.65 -17.74 -37.29
N ILE A 325 -77.00 -16.47 -37.06
CA ILE A 325 -78.24 -16.12 -36.36
C ILE A 325 -79.40 -16.26 -37.34
N GLU A 326 -80.22 -17.31 -37.19
CA GLU A 326 -81.49 -17.40 -37.91
C GLU A 326 -82.49 -16.42 -37.28
N SER A 327 -83.09 -15.56 -38.11
CA SER A 327 -84.16 -14.64 -37.71
C SER A 327 -85.44 -15.43 -37.43
N GLU A 328 -85.94 -15.40 -36.19
CA GLU A 328 -87.22 -15.98 -35.77
C GLU A 328 -88.40 -15.49 -36.65
N GLU A 329 -89.03 -16.40 -37.40
CA GLU A 329 -90.41 -16.23 -37.89
C GLU A 329 -91.13 -17.58 -38.01
N SER A 330 -92.21 -17.76 -37.23
CA SER A 330 -93.20 -18.86 -37.21
C SER A 330 -92.71 -20.24 -36.70
N SER A 331 -93.38 -20.98 -35.82
CA SER A 331 -94.81 -21.09 -35.52
C SER A 331 -95.06 -21.67 -34.12
N SER A 332 -95.89 -21.00 -33.33
CA SER A 332 -96.62 -21.57 -32.19
C SER A 332 -97.86 -22.33 -32.64
N GLU A 333 -98.19 -23.40 -31.89
CA GLU A 333 -99.48 -24.12 -31.79
C GLU A 333 -99.96 -25.03 -32.94
N SER A 334 -100.00 -26.35 -32.65
CA SER A 334 -101.23 -27.14 -32.74
C SER A 334 -101.15 -28.45 -31.93
N ASP A 335 -101.88 -28.45 -30.82
CA ASP A 335 -102.78 -29.47 -30.30
C ASP A 335 -102.34 -30.79 -29.61
N ALA A 336 -103.13 -31.04 -28.57
CA ALA A 336 -103.15 -32.12 -27.60
C ALA A 336 -103.62 -33.47 -28.16
N ASN A 337 -103.06 -34.55 -27.61
CA ASN A 337 -103.78 -35.52 -26.77
C ASN A 337 -102.81 -36.39 -25.97
#